data_AF-A0A136KMP3-F1
#
_entry.id   AF-A0A136KMP3-F1
#
_cell.length_a   1.000
_cell.length_b   1.000
_cell.length_c   1.000
_cell.angle_alpha   90.00
_cell.angle_beta   90.00
_cell.angle_gamma   90.00
#
_symmetry.space_group_name_H-M   'P 1'
#
loop_
_entity.id
_entity.type
_entity.pdbx_description
1 polymer ?
#
loop_
_entity_poly.entity_id
_entity_poly.type
_entity_poly.pdbx_seq_one_letter_code
_entity_poly.pdbx_strand_id
1 'polypeptide(L)' 'MKLHHVTFVLMVVGALNWGLMGLFDLNLVNTLLGTMPMVEKLVYVLVGVSAAYELATHKSYCKLCGGK' A
#
# COMPACT_ATOMS: atom_id res chain seq x y z
N MET A 1 15.46 -9.41 3.43
CA MET A 1 14.37 -8.88 2.58
C MET A 1 14.61 -7.39 2.38
N LYS A 2 14.57 -6.88 1.13
CA LYS A 2 14.74 -5.44 0.85
C LYS A 2 13.45 -4.69 1.20
N LEU A 3 13.57 -3.48 1.74
CA LEU A 3 12.43 -2.66 2.17
C LEU A 3 11.38 -2.47 1.06
N HIS A 4 11.85 -2.37 -0.20
CA HIS A 4 11.03 -2.35 -1.42
C HIS A 4 9.95 -3.45 -1.48
N HIS A 5 10.26 -4.69 -1.09
CA HIS A 5 9.26 -5.76 -1.15
C HIS A 5 8.12 -5.54 -0.15
N VAL A 6 8.44 -5.05 1.05
CA VAL A 6 7.45 -4.81 2.10
C VAL A 6 6.56 -3.62 1.71
N THR A 7 7.18 -2.52 1.27
CA THR A 7 6.47 -1.32 0.83
C THR A 7 5.61 -1.58 -0.40
N PHE A 8 6.11 -2.35 -1.37
CA PHE A 8 5.34 -2.72 -2.56
C PHE A 8 4.09 -3.56 -2.20
N VAL A 9 4.22 -4.56 -1.32
CA VAL A 9 3.08 -5.36 -0.87
C VAL A 9 2.04 -4.50 -0.14
N LEU A 10 2.47 -3.67 0.80
CA LEU A 10 1.59 -2.73 1.50
C LEU A 10 0.87 -1.80 0.52
N MET A 11 1.59 -1.28 -0.47
CA MET A 11 1.03 -0.40 -1.49
C MET A 11 -0.03 -1.10 -2.35
N VAL A 12 0.21 -2.34 -2.77
CA VAL A 12 -0.75 -3.15 -3.53
C VAL A 12 -1.98 -3.48 -2.69
N VAL A 13 -1.82 -3.86 -1.42
CA VAL A 13 -2.95 -4.12 -0.51
C VAL A 13 -3.80 -2.85 -0.34
N GLY A 14 -3.15 -1.70 -0.18
CA GLY A 14 -3.83 -0.41 -0.16
C GLY A 14 -4.62 -0.13 -1.43
N ALA A 15 -4.00 -0.28 -2.60
CA ALA A 15 -4.64 -0.06 -3.89
C ALA A 15 -5.85 -0.99 -4.10
N LEU A 16 -5.72 -2.26 -3.73
CA LEU A 16 -6.83 -3.21 -3.77
C LEU A 16 -7.95 -2.79 -2.82
N ASN A 17 -7.66 -2.43 -1.57
CA ASN A 17 -8.69 -1.99 -0.61
C ASN A 17 -9.49 -0.78 -1.15
N TRP A 18 -8.80 0.21 -1.73
CA TRP A 18 -9.46 1.36 -2.36
C TRP A 18 -10.29 0.96 -3.59
N GLY A 19 -9.79 0.05 -4.42
CA GLY A 19 -10.52 -0.47 -5.57
C GLY A 19 -11.79 -1.25 -5.19
N LEU A 20 -11.70 -2.11 -4.17
CA LEU A 20 -12.85 -2.85 -3.65
C LEU A 20 -13.88 -1.91 -3.01
N MET A 21 -13.42 -0.89 -2.27
CA MET A 21 -14.32 0.09 -1.67
C MET A 21 -15.03 0.92 -2.74
N GLY A 22 -14.34 1.34 -3.81
CA GLY A 22 -14.96 2.11 -4.89
C GLY A 22 -15.91 1.34 -5.79
N LEU A 23 -15.68 0.02 -5.97
CA LEU A 23 -16.51 -0.82 -6.86
C LEU A 23 -17.67 -1.52 -6.15
N PHE A 24 -17.47 -1.91 -4.88
CA PHE A 24 -18.38 -2.79 -4.17
C PHE A 24 -18.73 -2.29 -2.75
N ASP A 25 -18.24 -1.13 -2.34
CA ASP A 25 -18.32 -0.62 -0.96
C ASP A 25 -17.75 -1.61 0.07
N LEU A 26 -16.80 -2.45 -0.36
CA LEU A 26 -16.14 -3.46 0.46
C LEU A 26 -14.80 -2.95 1.00
N ASN A 27 -14.74 -2.76 2.31
CA ASN A 27 -13.49 -2.46 3.00
C ASN A 27 -12.76 -3.77 3.37
N LEU A 28 -11.71 -4.09 2.61
CA LEU A 28 -10.87 -5.28 2.81
C LEU A 28 -10.20 -5.28 4.18
N VAL A 29 -9.71 -4.12 4.65
CA VAL A 29 -9.06 -3.99 5.96
C VAL A 29 -10.05 -4.35 7.07
N ASN A 30 -11.27 -3.82 6.99
CA ASN A 30 -12.35 -4.13 7.93
C ASN A 30 -12.74 -5.61 7.87
N THR A 31 -12.85 -6.17 6.67
CA THR A 31 -13.26 -7.58 6.47
C THR A 31 -12.24 -8.56 7.06
N LEU A 32 -10.94 -8.25 6.97
CA LEU A 32 -9.87 -9.13 7.46
C LEU A 32 -9.52 -8.92 8.93
N LEU A 33 -9.51 -7.68 9.40
CA LEU A 33 -9.04 -7.32 10.75
C LEU A 33 -10.18 -6.93 11.70
N GLY A 34 -11.43 -6.92 11.22
CA GLY A 34 -12.60 -6.45 11.95
C GLY A 34 -12.75 -4.94 11.97
N THR A 35 -13.88 -4.47 12.51
CA THR A 35 -14.26 -3.06 12.60
C THR A 35 -13.51 -2.36 13.73
N MET A 36 -12.23 -2.04 13.51
CA MET A 36 -11.39 -1.32 14.47
C MET A 36 -10.87 -0.01 13.86
N PRO A 37 -11.49 1.14 14.17
CA PRO A 37 -11.15 2.42 13.54
C PRO A 37 -9.68 2.83 13.68
N MET A 38 -9.04 2.45 14.79
CA MET A 38 -7.63 2.75 15.04
C MET A 38 -6.70 1.90 14.18
N VAL A 39 -7.04 0.63 13.94
CA VAL A 39 -6.27 -0.29 13.11
C VAL A 39 -6.40 0.10 11.63
N GLU A 40 -7.61 0.46 11.18
CA GLU A 40 -7.84 0.96 9.82
C GLU A 40 -6.99 2.19 9.53
N LYS A 41 -7.01 3.18 10.43
CA LYS A 41 -6.16 4.38 10.31
C LYS A 41 -4.68 4.04 10.24
N LEU A 42 -4.22 3.11 11.09
CA LEU A 42 -2.81 2.69 11.10
C LEU A 42 -2.42 2.04 9.77
N VAL A 43 -3.26 1.14 9.24
CA VAL A 43 -3.03 0.51 7.94
C VAL A 43 -2.97 1.56 6.83
N TYR A 44 -3.87 2.54 6.83
CA TYR A 44 -3.86 3.60 5.82
C TYR A 44 -2.63 4.50 5.90
N VAL A 45 -2.13 4.80 7.10
CA VAL A 45 -0.86 5.51 7.28
C VAL A 45 0.30 4.69 6.73
N LEU A 46 0.36 3.38 7.04
CA LEU A 46 1.42 2.49 6.54
C LEU A 46 1.40 2.36 5.02
N VAL A 47 0.20 2.25 4.41
CA VAL A 47 0.01 2.26 2.95
C VAL A 47 0.53 3.58 2.37
N GLY A 48 0.18 4.72 2.95
CA GLY A 48 0.62 6.05 2.48
C GLY A 48 2.14 6.23 2.56
N VAL A 49 2.77 5.82 3.66
CA VAL A 49 4.23 5.85 3.82
C VAL A 49 4.91 4.91 2.82
N SER A 50 4.34 3.72 2.60
CA SER A 50 4.85 2.77 1.61
C SER A 50 4.77 3.34 0.21
N ALA A 51 3.69 4.03 -0.12
CA ALA A 51 3.52 4.72 -1.39
C ALA A 51 4.56 5.81 -1.62
N ALA A 52 4.81 6.64 -0.60
CA ALA A 52 5.84 7.67 -0.65
C ALA A 52 7.24 7.06 -0.82
N TYR A 53 7.54 5.96 -0.13
CA TYR A 53 8.82 5.27 -0.25
C TYR A 53 9.04 4.66 -1.64
N GLU A 54 8.03 3.97 -2.17
CA GLU A 54 8.07 3.42 -3.53
C GLU A 54 8.26 4.54 -4.54
N LEU A 55 7.53 5.65 -4.43
CA LEU A 55 7.68 6.80 -5.33
C LEU A 55 9.09 7.41 -5.27
N ALA A 56 9.64 7.58 -4.07
CA ALA A 56 10.98 8.16 -3.87
C ALA A 56 12.10 7.22 -4.35
N THR A 57 11.91 5.90 -4.24
CA THR A 57 12.94 4.90 -4.56
C THR A 57 12.71 4.19 -5.89
N HIS A 58 11.60 4.45 -6.57
CA HIS A 58 11.19 3.78 -7.81
C HIS A 58 12.30 3.74 -8.86
N LYS A 59 13.02 4.85 -9.05
CA LYS A 59 14.13 4.94 -10.03
C LYS A 59 15.27 3.98 -9.72
N SER A 60 15.51 3.65 -8.45
CA SER A 60 16.59 2.75 -8.03
C SER A 60 16.27 1.28 -8.30
N TYR A 61 14.98 0.93 -8.42
CA TYR A 61 14.53 -0.46 -8.64
C TYR A 61 13.99 -0.71 -10.06
N CYS A 62 13.49 0.33 -10.73
CA CYS A 62 12.91 0.21 -12.06
C CYS A 62 13.98 0.21 -13.16
N LYS A 63 14.11 -0.93 -13.85
CA LYS A 63 15.07 -1.14 -14.95
C LYS A 63 14.81 -0.24 -16.17
N LEU A 64 13.57 0.24 -16.35
CA LEU A 64 13.18 1.10 -17.48
C LEU A 64 13.35 2.59 -17.17
N CYS A 65 13.36 2.98 -15.90
CA CYS A 65 13.45 4.39 -15.51
C CYS A 65 14.88 4.92 -15.40
N GLY A 66 15.89 4.15 -15.81
CA GLY A 66 17.27 4.61 -15.92
C GLY A 66 17.79 5.26 -14.62
N GLY A 67 17.74 4.53 -13.50
CA GLY A 67 18.58 4.88 -12.37
C GLY A 67 20.04 4.65 -12.77
N LYS A 68 20.89 5.67 -12.59
CA LYS A 68 22.34 5.57 -12.77
C LYS A 68 22.92 4.33 -12.07
#